data_AF-A0A415J0H8-F1
#
_entry.id   AF-A0A415J0H8-F1
#
_cell.length_a   1.000
_cell.length_b   1.000
_cell.length_c   1.000
_cell.angle_alpha   90.00
_cell.angle_beta   90.00
_cell.angle_gamma   90.00
#
_symmetry.space_group_name_H-M   'P 1'
#
loop_
_entity.id
_entity.type
_entity.pdbx_description
1 polymer ?
#
loop_
_entity_poly.entity_id
_entity_poly.type
_entity_poly.pdbx_seq_one_letter_code
_entity_poly.pdbx_strand_id
1 'polypeptide(L)'
;MKSGKTYLVDVEAYEKHIYGIKFYLKSQAHLQEKYSFQTNDFEPRRIVLSCIYIMKHYYEIDVHSSFAFIGANNMGEDKACTKRFRFYRTIVNTYFGTKTFEHHTDERNSAYLMLRKTELDKNTFSIKDIENFFRDIYMLS
;
A
#
# COMPACT_ATOMS: atom_id res chain seq x y z
N MET A 1 16.31 -13.01 17.72
CA MET A 1 16.19 -11.92 18.72
C MET A 1 15.23 -10.90 18.14
N LYS A 2 14.08 -10.58 18.78
CA LYS A 2 13.18 -9.54 18.27
C LYS A 2 13.93 -8.21 18.30
N SER A 3 13.97 -7.47 17.21
CA SER A 3 14.74 -6.21 17.09
C SER A 3 14.30 -5.09 18.05
N GLY A 4 13.23 -5.26 18.83
CA GLY A 4 12.65 -4.23 19.72
C GLY A 4 12.04 -3.04 18.98
N LYS A 5 12.11 -3.03 17.65
CA LYS A 5 11.62 -1.94 16.80
C LYS A 5 10.10 -1.93 16.74
N THR A 6 9.55 -0.74 16.91
CA THR A 6 8.12 -0.47 16.77
C THR A 6 7.91 0.29 15.46
N TYR A 7 7.03 -0.22 14.62
CA TYR A 7 6.56 0.49 13.43
C TYR A 7 5.21 1.12 13.73
N LEU A 8 4.96 2.27 13.12
CA LEU A 8 3.64 2.88 13.04
C LEU A 8 3.08 2.61 11.64
N VAL A 9 1.78 2.33 11.58
CA VAL A 9 1.06 2.12 10.32
C VAL A 9 -0.01 3.20 10.23
N ASP A 10 0.06 3.98 9.17
CA ASP A 10 -0.94 5.00 8.84
C ASP A 10 -1.92 4.38 7.84
N VAL A 11 -3.21 4.48 8.15
CA VAL A 11 -4.32 4.10 7.26
C VAL A 11 -5.03 5.36 6.83
N GLU A 12 -4.80 5.77 5.59
CA GLU A 12 -5.40 6.97 5.01
C GLU A 12 -6.67 6.59 4.26
N ALA A 13 -7.80 7.18 4.62
CA ALA A 13 -9.06 7.00 3.91
C ALA A 13 -9.17 8.03 2.78
N TYR A 14 -9.37 7.54 1.56
CA TYR A 14 -9.64 8.32 0.36
C TYR A 14 -11.11 8.17 -0.04
N GLU A 15 -11.53 8.94 -1.03
CA GLU A 15 -12.86 8.80 -1.61
C GLU A 15 -13.13 7.36 -2.08
N LYS A 16 -14.41 7.00 -2.17
CA LYS A 16 -14.88 5.70 -2.69
C LYS A 16 -14.29 4.50 -1.94
N HIS A 17 -14.13 4.62 -0.62
CA HIS A 17 -13.72 3.52 0.27
C HIS A 17 -12.33 2.95 -0.04
N ILE A 18 -11.42 3.77 -0.55
CA ILE A 18 -10.03 3.36 -0.76
C ILE A 18 -9.19 3.66 0.49
N TYR A 19 -8.53 2.64 1.02
CA TYR A 19 -7.61 2.77 2.15
C TYR A 19 -6.15 2.67 1.68
N GLY A 20 -5.43 3.78 1.79
CA GLY A 20 -3.98 3.84 1.57
C GLY A 20 -3.24 3.35 2.81
N ILE A 21 -2.33 2.38 2.64
CA ILE A 21 -1.56 1.80 3.74
C ILE A 21 -0.11 2.25 3.65
N LYS A 22 0.36 2.97 4.68
CA LYS A 22 1.75 3.44 4.81
C LYS A 22 2.31 2.98 6.15
N PHE A 23 3.62 2.78 6.25
CA PHE A 23 4.26 2.47 7.53
C PHE A 23 5.68 3.02 7.60
N TYR A 24 6.14 3.29 8.81
CA TYR A 24 7.48 3.79 9.09
C TYR A 24 7.93 3.38 10.49
N LEU A 25 9.23 3.44 10.73
CA LEU A 25 9.80 3.13 12.04
C LEU A 25 9.46 4.26 13.02
N LYS A 26 8.92 3.93 14.21
CA LYS A 26 8.50 4.92 15.22
C LYS A 26 9.62 5.88 15.60
N SER A 27 10.86 5.41 15.69
CA SER A 27 12.02 6.27 16.01
C SER A 27 12.30 7.33 14.93
N GLN A 28 11.81 7.12 13.70
CA GLN A 28 11.99 8.01 12.56
C GLN A 28 10.76 8.86 12.27
N ALA A 29 9.76 8.88 13.16
CA ALA A 29 8.52 9.63 12.97
C ALA A 29 8.73 11.14 12.71
N HIS A 30 9.84 11.69 13.18
CA HIS A 30 10.23 13.09 13.05
C HIS A 30 10.87 13.44 11.69
N LEU A 31 11.27 12.45 10.89
CA LEU A 31 11.88 12.68 9.58
C LEU A 31 10.81 13.01 8.54
N GLN A 32 11.11 13.97 7.66
CA GLN A 32 10.25 14.28 6.51
C GLN A 32 10.12 13.06 5.57
N GLU A 33 11.21 12.35 5.34
CA GLU A 33 11.32 11.19 4.45
C GLU A 33 11.15 9.84 5.18
N LYS A 34 10.40 9.83 6.30
CA LYS A 34 10.24 8.67 7.20
C LYS A 34 9.81 7.38 6.50
N TYR A 35 9.04 7.45 5.41
CA TYR A 35 8.58 6.29 4.65
C TYR A 35 9.67 5.69 3.75
N SER A 36 10.64 6.50 3.33
CA SER A 36 11.76 6.06 2.47
C SER A 36 12.93 5.51 3.29
N PHE A 37 12.94 5.74 4.60
CA PHE A 37 14.02 5.29 5.48
C PHE A 37 14.17 3.76 5.47
N GLN A 38 15.38 3.27 5.21
CA GLN A 38 15.72 1.85 5.32
C GLN A 38 16.19 1.53 6.72
N THR A 39 15.57 0.52 7.34
CA THR A 39 15.96 0.11 8.68
C THR A 39 17.00 -1.01 8.69
N ASN A 40 17.37 -1.56 7.52
CA ASN A 40 18.30 -2.68 7.30
C ASN A 40 18.07 -3.90 8.23
N ASP A 41 16.82 -4.11 8.63
CA ASP A 41 16.47 -5.08 9.67
C ASP A 41 16.29 -6.51 9.19
N PHE A 42 16.37 -6.76 7.88
CA PHE A 42 16.17 -8.06 7.25
C PHE A 42 14.86 -8.81 7.64
N GLU A 43 13.91 -8.14 8.31
CA GLU A 43 12.58 -8.66 8.70
C GLU A 43 11.40 -7.98 7.96
N PRO A 44 11.46 -7.69 6.64
CA PRO A 44 10.40 -6.93 5.95
C PRO A 44 9.06 -7.67 5.97
N ARG A 45 9.08 -9.01 6.05
CA ARG A 45 7.86 -9.84 6.12
C ARG A 45 6.98 -9.49 7.32
N ARG A 46 7.56 -9.23 8.50
CA ARG A 46 6.77 -9.07 9.73
C ARG A 46 5.90 -7.82 9.72
N ILE A 47 6.47 -6.69 9.32
CA ILE A 47 5.71 -5.43 9.22
C ILE A 47 4.69 -5.50 8.07
N VAL A 48 5.07 -6.06 6.92
CA VAL A 48 4.12 -6.22 5.79
C VAL A 48 2.95 -7.13 6.17
N LEU A 49 3.19 -8.23 6.89
CA LEU A 49 2.10 -9.08 7.38
C LEU A 49 1.19 -8.33 8.37
N SER A 50 1.74 -7.45 9.19
CA SER A 50 0.93 -6.59 10.07
C SER A 50 0.01 -5.67 9.24
N CYS A 51 0.53 -5.09 8.15
CA CYS A 51 -0.29 -4.34 7.19
C CYS A 51 -1.38 -5.22 6.56
N ILE A 52 -1.09 -6.47 6.19
CA ILE A 52 -2.09 -7.41 5.66
C ILE A 52 -3.20 -7.67 6.68
N TYR A 53 -2.88 -7.84 7.98
CA TYR A 53 -3.89 -8.01 9.02
C TYR A 53 -4.77 -6.76 9.19
N ILE A 54 -4.18 -5.57 9.11
CA ILE A 54 -4.94 -4.31 9.11
C ILE A 54 -5.87 -4.23 7.90
N MET A 55 -5.37 -4.54 6.69
CA MET A 55 -6.19 -4.60 5.48
C MET A 55 -7.34 -5.61 5.63
N LYS A 56 -7.10 -6.78 6.21
CA LYS A 56 -8.14 -7.78 6.49
C LYS A 56 -9.20 -7.26 7.46
N HIS A 57 -8.79 -6.54 8.50
CA HIS A 57 -9.74 -5.92 9.41
C HIS A 57 -10.69 -4.96 8.68
N TYR A 58 -10.16 -4.04 7.86
CA TYR A 58 -10.98 -3.14 7.05
C TYR A 58 -11.83 -3.88 6.02
N TYR A 59 -11.31 -4.96 5.43
CA TYR A 59 -12.06 -5.82 4.52
C TYR A 59 -13.30 -6.46 5.16
N GLU A 60 -13.22 -6.79 6.46
CA GLU A 60 -14.31 -7.41 7.22
C GLU A 60 -15.37 -6.39 7.66
N ILE A 61 -14.95 -5.16 8.01
CA ILE A 61 -15.87 -4.14 8.53
C ILE A 61 -16.43 -3.20 7.47
N ASP A 62 -15.76 -3.08 6.32
CA ASP A 62 -16.21 -2.27 5.18
C ASP A 62 -16.32 -3.14 3.92
N VAL A 63 -17.57 -3.46 3.57
CA VAL A 63 -17.90 -4.30 2.41
C VAL A 63 -17.61 -3.63 1.06
N HIS A 64 -17.26 -2.33 1.04
CA HIS A 64 -16.85 -1.56 -0.12
C HIS A 64 -15.34 -1.34 -0.18
N SER A 65 -14.59 -1.76 0.84
CA SER A 65 -13.17 -1.45 1.00
C SER A 65 -12.35 -1.83 -0.24
N SER A 66 -11.53 -0.89 -0.70
CA SER A 66 -10.44 -1.09 -1.64
C SER A 66 -9.13 -0.61 -0.99
N PHE A 67 -7.98 -1.00 -1.52
CA PHE A 67 -6.71 -0.74 -0.83
C PHE A 67 -5.62 -0.27 -1.79
N ALA A 68 -4.70 0.54 -1.29
CA ALA A 68 -3.59 1.02 -2.09
C ALA A 68 -2.30 1.18 -1.28
N PHE A 69 -1.18 1.16 -1.98
CA PHE A 69 0.13 1.47 -1.41
C PHE A 69 1.13 1.94 -2.48
N ILE A 70 2.16 2.65 -2.04
CA ILE A 70 3.39 2.87 -2.82
C ILE A 70 4.51 2.04 -2.19
N GLY A 71 5.21 1.28 -3.03
CA GLY A 71 6.51 0.74 -2.66
C GLY A 71 7.57 1.83 -2.80
N ALA A 72 7.75 2.66 -1.77
CA ALA A 72 8.72 3.77 -1.81
C ALA A 72 10.13 3.27 -2.16
N ASN A 73 10.85 4.01 -2.99
CA ASN A 73 12.22 3.70 -3.34
C ASN A 73 13.16 3.93 -2.16
N ASN A 74 14.24 3.14 -2.12
CA ASN A 74 15.32 3.41 -1.19
C ASN A 74 16.18 4.56 -1.71
N MET A 75 17.03 5.13 -0.84
CA MET A 75 17.98 6.16 -1.25
C MET A 75 18.89 5.63 -2.38
N GLY A 76 18.91 6.33 -3.52
CA GLY A 76 19.65 5.92 -4.71
C GLY A 76 18.99 4.83 -5.57
N GLU A 77 17.81 4.34 -5.19
CA GLU A 77 16.99 3.46 -6.04
C GLU A 77 16.02 4.30 -6.89
N ASP A 78 15.82 3.91 -8.15
CA ASP A 78 14.81 4.52 -9.01
C ASP A 78 13.39 4.32 -8.45
N LYS A 79 12.49 5.27 -8.69
CA LYS A 79 11.10 5.19 -8.22
C LYS A 79 10.27 4.14 -8.97
N ALA A 80 10.69 3.73 -10.16
CA ALA A 80 10.01 2.72 -10.94
C ALA A 80 10.35 1.32 -10.44
N CYS A 81 9.30 0.50 -10.30
CA CYS A 81 9.36 -0.91 -9.98
C CYS A 81 10.33 -1.25 -8.83
N THR A 82 10.21 -0.58 -7.68
CA THR A 82 11.15 -0.74 -6.56
C THR A 82 11.13 -2.15 -5.97
N LYS A 83 12.19 -2.49 -5.23
CA LYS A 83 12.26 -3.75 -4.45
C LYS A 83 11.05 -3.91 -3.52
N ARG A 84 10.64 -2.82 -2.85
CA ARG A 84 9.49 -2.83 -1.94
C ARG A 84 8.19 -3.08 -2.70
N PHE A 85 7.97 -2.39 -3.82
CA PHE A 85 6.78 -2.60 -4.66
C PHE A 85 6.65 -4.04 -5.11
N ARG A 86 7.71 -4.62 -5.67
CA ARG A 86 7.69 -6.02 -6.13
C ARG A 86 7.36 -6.97 -4.99
N PHE A 87 7.98 -6.78 -3.82
CA PHE A 87 7.74 -7.61 -2.64
C PHE A 87 6.30 -7.48 -2.11
N TYR A 88 5.80 -6.26 -1.96
CA TYR A 88 4.44 -6.00 -1.44
C TYR A 88 3.37 -6.53 -2.41
N ARG A 89 3.54 -6.31 -3.72
CA ARG A 89 2.68 -6.87 -4.77
C ARG A 89 2.56 -8.38 -4.65
N THR A 90 3.68 -9.09 -4.49
CA THR A 90 3.66 -10.55 -4.33
C THR A 90 2.88 -10.97 -3.08
N ILE A 91 3.10 -10.29 -1.94
CA ILE A 91 2.39 -10.63 -0.70
C ILE A 91 0.89 -10.36 -0.84
N VAL A 92 0.48 -9.19 -1.30
CA VAL A 92 -0.94 -8.83 -1.44
C VAL A 92 -1.67 -9.79 -2.39
N ASN A 93 -1.06 -10.11 -3.55
CA ASN A 93 -1.62 -11.09 -4.49
C ASN A 93 -1.81 -12.48 -3.84
N THR A 94 -0.90 -12.89 -2.96
CA THR A 94 -0.97 -14.18 -2.26
C THR A 94 -2.12 -14.22 -1.26
N TYR A 95 -2.36 -13.12 -0.53
CA TYR A 95 -3.34 -13.09 0.57
C TYR A 95 -4.76 -12.75 0.14
N PHE A 96 -4.93 -11.92 -0.89
CA PHE A 96 -6.26 -11.46 -1.32
C PHE A 96 -6.72 -12.09 -2.63
N GLY A 97 -5.78 -12.45 -3.52
CA GLY A 97 -6.08 -13.07 -4.82
C GLY A 97 -7.03 -12.25 -5.69
N THR A 98 -7.44 -12.82 -6.82
CA THR A 98 -8.21 -12.10 -7.85
C THR A 98 -9.71 -12.35 -7.80
N LYS A 99 -10.21 -13.11 -6.81
CA LYS A 99 -11.65 -13.45 -6.72
C LYS A 99 -12.49 -12.21 -6.40
N THR A 100 -12.09 -11.48 -5.35
CA THR A 100 -12.84 -10.32 -4.84
C THR A 100 -12.32 -9.00 -5.41
N PHE A 101 -11.05 -8.97 -5.77
CA PHE A 101 -10.34 -7.75 -6.16
C PHE A 101 -9.81 -7.84 -7.59
N GLU A 102 -9.82 -6.70 -8.25
CA GLU A 102 -9.00 -6.40 -9.41
C GLU A 102 -7.75 -5.65 -8.96
N HIS A 103 -6.62 -5.92 -9.60
CA HIS A 103 -5.32 -5.40 -9.19
C HIS A 103 -4.74 -4.54 -10.30
N HIS A 104 -4.59 -3.25 -10.03
CA HIS A 104 -4.01 -2.27 -10.92
C HIS A 104 -2.65 -1.82 -10.41
N THR A 105 -1.73 -1.57 -11.32
CA THR A 105 -0.37 -1.15 -10.97
C THR A 105 0.10 -0.03 -11.88
N ASP A 106 0.79 0.95 -11.30
CA ASP A 106 1.65 1.84 -12.06
C ASP A 106 3.10 1.57 -11.66
N GLU A 107 3.76 0.78 -12.50
CA GLU A 107 5.14 0.38 -12.26
C GLU A 107 6.12 1.56 -12.38
N ARG A 108 5.77 2.65 -13.08
CA ARG A 108 6.65 3.84 -13.21
C ARG A 108 6.84 4.56 -11.89
N ASN A 109 5.88 4.42 -10.99
CA ASN A 109 5.89 5.06 -9.70
C ASN A 109 5.71 4.08 -8.54
N SER A 110 5.83 2.78 -8.80
CA SER A 110 5.75 1.74 -7.76
C SER A 110 4.45 1.76 -6.97
N ALA A 111 3.34 2.16 -7.60
CA ALA A 111 2.03 2.21 -6.95
C ALA A 111 1.17 1.01 -7.31
N TYR A 112 0.29 0.70 -6.38
CA TYR A 112 -0.60 -0.44 -6.45
C TYR A 112 -1.97 -0.07 -5.93
N LEU A 113 -3.01 -0.49 -6.65
CA LEU A 113 -4.41 -0.37 -6.27
C LEU A 113 -5.07 -1.76 -6.35
N MET A 114 -5.65 -2.18 -5.23
CA MET A 114 -6.50 -3.36 -5.10
C MET A 114 -7.95 -2.90 -5.02
N LEU A 115 -8.64 -2.93 -6.15
CA LEU A 115 -9.98 -2.41 -6.31
C LEU A 115 -11.00 -3.54 -6.16
N ARG A 116 -12.00 -3.35 -5.30
CA ARG A 116 -13.06 -4.36 -5.13
C ARG A 116 -13.94 -4.42 -6.37
N LYS A 117 -14.14 -5.61 -6.93
CA LYS A 117 -14.87 -5.80 -8.20
C LYS A 117 -16.32 -5.32 -8.14
N THR A 118 -16.98 -5.48 -6.99
CA THR A 118 -18.36 -4.98 -6.81
C THR A 118 -18.49 -3.47 -6.94
N GLU A 119 -17.38 -2.71 -6.81
CA GLU A 119 -17.38 -1.26 -7.00
C GLU A 119 -17.08 -0.86 -8.46
N LEU A 120 -16.55 -1.78 -9.28
CA LEU A 120 -16.45 -1.62 -10.73
C LEU A 120 -17.80 -1.84 -11.40
N ASP A 121 -18.49 -2.91 -11.01
CA ASP A 121 -19.76 -3.32 -11.63
C ASP A 121 -20.88 -2.28 -11.48
N LYS A 122 -20.77 -1.41 -10.47
CA LYS A 122 -21.70 -0.30 -10.21
C LYS A 122 -21.42 0.96 -11.05
N ASN A 123 -20.48 0.92 -12.00
CA ASN A 123 -19.96 2.11 -12.71
C ASN A 123 -19.49 3.23 -11.77
N THR A 124 -19.09 2.88 -10.54
CA THR A 124 -18.64 3.87 -9.53
C THR A 124 -17.19 4.29 -9.77
N PHE A 125 -16.41 3.45 -10.47
CA PHE A 125 -15.04 3.72 -10.86
C PHE A 125 -14.88 3.77 -12.38
N SER A 126 -14.35 4.88 -12.85
CA SER A 126 -13.84 5.04 -14.22
C SER A 126 -12.32 4.87 -14.26
N ILE A 127 -11.77 4.63 -15.45
CA ILE A 127 -10.31 4.65 -15.68
C ILE A 127 -9.70 5.97 -15.18
N LYS A 128 -10.40 7.10 -15.39
CA LYS A 128 -9.96 8.42 -14.94
C LYS A 128 -9.87 8.52 -13.42
N ASP A 129 -10.73 7.81 -12.68
CA ASP A 129 -10.64 7.76 -11.22
C ASP A 129 -9.40 7.01 -10.75
N ILE A 130 -9.04 5.92 -11.44
CA ILE A 130 -7.82 5.16 -11.16
C ILE A 130 -6.57 6.04 -11.45
N GLU A 131 -6.58 6.74 -12.59
CA GLU A 131 -5.50 7.67 -12.95
C GLU A 131 -5.38 8.83 -11.96
N ASN A 132 -6.50 9.45 -11.57
CA ASN A 132 -6.53 10.51 -10.58
C ASN A 132 -6.03 10.00 -9.23
N PHE A 133 -6.46 8.81 -8.80
CA PHE A 133 -6.04 8.21 -7.56
C PHE A 133 -4.53 7.99 -7.51
N PHE A 134 -3.96 7.42 -8.56
CA PHE A 134 -2.51 7.27 -8.68
C PHE A 134 -1.82 8.63 -8.62
N ARG A 135 -2.33 9.63 -9.36
CA ARG A 135 -1.80 10.99 -9.34
C ARG A 135 -1.83 11.61 -7.93
N ASP A 136 -2.93 11.47 -7.21
CA ASP A 136 -3.08 12.03 -5.87
C ASP A 136 -2.12 11.35 -4.90
N ILE A 137 -1.97 10.03 -5.01
CA ILE A 137 -0.96 9.26 -4.29
C ILE A 137 0.47 9.74 -4.62
N TYR A 138 0.77 10.13 -5.87
CA TYR A 138 2.08 10.68 -6.26
C TYR A 138 2.32 12.11 -5.80
N MET A 139 1.27 12.91 -5.67
CA MET A 139 1.38 14.27 -5.13
C MET A 139 1.49 14.28 -3.59
N LEU A 140 1.03 13.20 -2.94
CA LEU A 140 1.06 13.00 -1.49
C LEU A 140 2.26 12.15 -1.00
N SER A 141 3.23 11.85 -1.87
CA SER A 141 4.44 11.08 -1.56
C SER A 141 5.70 11.93 -1.64
#